data_AF-A0A2V8NEB4-F1
#
_entry.id   AF-A0A2V8NEB4-F1
#
_cell.length_a   1.000
_cell.length_b   1.000
_cell.length_c   1.000
_cell.angle_alpha   90.00
_cell.angle_beta   90.00
_cell.angle_gamma   90.00
#
_symmetry.space_group_name_H-M   'P 1'
#
loop_
_entity.id
_entity.type
_entity.pdbx_description
1 polymer ?
#
loop_
_entity_poly.entity_id
_entity_poly.type
_entity_poly.pdbx_seq_one_letter_code
_entity_poly.pdbx_strand_id
1 'polypeptide(L)'
;MTIILCFSATAQTAKTRRFTLPSNIAAVVGQDSDILLKNTAIKARLKRLLGQKYASFMESFETLNPVTKEEHYLFSTGCLIHACTHLESAIAIDLVNRTVHAAIFRQDEKTRYFNEGGKATPKVIRAWANNLRQINSGTNNSQSKSAFATPDAT
;
A
#
# COMPACT_ATOMS: atom_id res chain seq x y z
N MET A 1 17.39 39.85 44.73
CA MET A 1 16.93 39.93 43.32
C MET A 1 17.12 38.56 42.69
N THR A 2 16.06 37.75 42.64
CA THR A 2 15.16 37.51 41.47
C THR A 2 15.87 36.76 40.33
N ILE A 3 15.38 35.70 39.69
CA ILE A 3 14.14 34.89 39.68
C ILE A 3 14.54 33.52 39.11
N ILE A 4 14.06 32.42 39.70
CA ILE A 4 14.14 31.07 39.11
C ILE A 4 12.95 30.93 38.16
N LEU A 5 13.22 30.84 36.85
CA LEU A 5 12.21 30.57 35.82
C LEU A 5 11.93 29.07 35.75
N CYS A 6 10.90 28.62 36.45
CA CYS A 6 10.31 27.30 36.24
C CYS A 6 9.44 27.32 34.97
N PHE A 7 9.94 26.73 33.89
CA PHE A 7 9.08 26.38 32.76
C PHE A 7 8.36 25.07 33.07
N SER A 8 7.12 25.17 33.54
CA SER A 8 6.20 24.02 33.56
C SER A 8 5.82 23.68 32.13
N ALA A 9 6.48 22.68 31.54
CA ALA A 9 6.08 22.09 30.28
C ALA A 9 4.76 21.32 30.48
N THR A 10 3.62 21.97 30.25
CA THR A 10 2.35 21.29 30.07
C THR A 10 2.31 20.70 28.65
N ALA A 11 2.84 19.48 28.51
CA ALA A 11 2.65 18.72 27.29
C ALA A 11 1.15 18.39 27.15
N GLN A 12 0.48 19.17 26.30
CA GLN A 12 -0.91 18.98 25.92
C GLN A 12 -1.09 17.56 25.39
N THR A 13 -1.92 16.78 26.07
CA THR A 13 -2.44 15.52 25.56
C THR A 13 -3.21 15.83 24.28
N ALA A 14 -2.53 15.67 23.14
CA ALA A 14 -3.14 15.76 21.83
C ALA A 14 -4.28 14.75 21.79
N LYS A 15 -5.51 15.26 21.93
CA LYS A 15 -6.76 14.53 21.68
C LYS A 15 -6.67 14.02 20.25
N THR A 16 -6.19 12.79 20.09
CA THR A 16 -6.03 12.14 18.81
C THR A 16 -7.39 12.18 18.12
N ARG A 17 -7.54 13.05 17.11
CA ARG A 17 -8.68 12.97 16.19
C ARG A 17 -8.66 11.55 15.65
N ARG A 18 -9.53 10.70 16.17
CA ARG A 18 -9.74 9.36 15.63
C ARG A 18 -10.41 9.58 14.29
N PHE A 19 -9.62 9.51 13.22
CA PHE A 19 -10.14 9.46 11.86
C PHE A 19 -10.87 8.12 11.72
N THR A 20 -12.16 8.12 12.02
CA THR A 20 -13.03 6.95 11.92
C THR A 20 -13.35 6.67 10.46
N LEU A 21 -13.34 5.38 10.08
CA LEU A 21 -13.79 4.99 8.75
C LEU A 21 -15.29 5.30 8.59
N PRO A 22 -15.71 5.68 7.37
CA PRO A 22 -17.14 5.78 7.05
C PRO A 22 -17.88 4.48 7.39
N SER A 23 -19.12 4.58 7.85
CA SER A 23 -20.00 3.43 8.13
C SER A 23 -20.33 2.62 6.88
N ASN A 24 -20.48 3.27 5.73
CA ASN A 24 -20.84 2.62 4.47
C ASN A 24 -19.66 2.49 3.47
N ILE A 25 -18.44 2.31 3.99
CA ILE A 25 -17.26 2.21 3.10
C ILE A 25 -17.34 0.99 2.16
N ALA A 26 -18.11 -0.04 2.52
CA ALA A 26 -18.30 -1.24 1.68
C ALA A 26 -19.06 -0.96 0.37
N ALA A 27 -19.79 0.15 0.24
CA ALA A 27 -20.52 0.51 -0.98
C ALA A 27 -19.61 0.91 -2.16
N VAL A 28 -18.31 1.05 -1.94
CA VAL A 28 -17.36 1.52 -2.97
C VAL A 28 -16.76 0.40 -3.82
N VAL A 29 -17.18 -0.85 -3.59
CA VAL A 29 -16.74 -2.00 -4.40
C VAL A 29 -17.11 -1.78 -5.86
N GLY A 30 -16.15 -2.04 -6.76
CA GLY A 30 -16.28 -1.82 -8.20
C GLY A 30 -15.94 -0.40 -8.66
N GLN A 31 -15.76 0.56 -7.75
CA GLN A 31 -15.28 1.91 -8.09
C GLN A 31 -13.74 1.95 -8.11
N ASP A 32 -13.17 2.94 -8.79
CA ASP A 32 -11.72 3.13 -8.83
C ASP A 32 -11.13 3.41 -7.44
N SER A 33 -9.87 2.99 -7.23
CA SER A 33 -9.09 3.18 -6.01
C SER A 33 -9.16 4.59 -5.43
N ASP A 34 -9.33 5.60 -6.29
CA ASP A 34 -9.37 7.01 -5.93
C ASP A 34 -10.43 7.35 -4.88
N ILE A 35 -11.56 6.62 -4.86
CA ILE A 35 -12.59 6.79 -3.83
C ILE A 35 -12.06 6.53 -2.42
N LEU A 36 -11.14 5.57 -2.27
CA LEU A 36 -10.47 5.26 -1.00
C LEU A 36 -9.38 6.30 -0.71
N LEU A 37 -8.59 6.66 -1.72
CA LEU A 37 -7.41 7.53 -1.57
C LEU A 37 -7.77 8.99 -1.30
N LYS A 38 -8.88 9.48 -1.87
CA LYS A 38 -9.41 10.84 -1.63
C LYS A 38 -10.26 10.93 -0.37
N ASN A 39 -10.74 9.82 0.18
CA ASN A 39 -11.46 9.83 1.44
C ASN A 39 -10.59 10.41 2.56
N THR A 40 -11.07 11.47 3.22
CA THR A 40 -10.28 12.27 4.18
C THR A 40 -9.80 11.44 5.37
N ALA A 41 -10.63 10.53 5.88
CA ALA A 41 -10.27 9.67 7.01
C ALA A 41 -9.20 8.64 6.60
N ILE A 42 -9.39 7.96 5.47
CA ILE A 42 -8.44 6.97 4.96
C ILE A 42 -7.10 7.66 4.62
N LYS A 43 -7.15 8.79 3.93
CA LYS A 43 -5.99 9.61 3.59
C LYS A 43 -5.17 10.01 4.82
N ALA A 44 -5.83 10.48 5.88
CA ALA A 44 -5.14 10.85 7.11
C ALA A 44 -4.47 9.65 7.78
N ARG A 45 -5.13 8.49 7.78
CA ARG A 45 -4.57 7.24 8.33
C ARG A 45 -3.40 6.74 7.51
N LEU A 46 -3.50 6.76 6.18
CA LEU A 46 -2.40 6.40 5.27
C LEU A 46 -1.19 7.30 5.47
N LYS A 47 -1.38 8.63 5.56
CA LYS A 47 -0.29 9.57 5.84
C LYS A 47 0.43 9.24 7.15
N ARG A 48 -0.32 8.96 8.21
CA ARG A 48 0.23 8.56 9.50
C ARG A 48 0.95 7.22 9.42
N LEU A 49 0.39 6.25 8.70
CA LEU A 49 0.88 4.89 8.60
C LEU A 49 2.16 4.78 7.75
N LEU A 50 2.23 5.53 6.65
CA LEU A 50 3.32 5.48 5.68
C LEU A 50 4.41 6.52 5.95
N GLY A 51 4.09 7.61 6.67
CA GLY A 51 5.02 8.69 6.97
C GLY A 51 5.67 9.23 5.69
N GLN A 52 7.01 9.25 5.66
CA GLN A 52 7.80 9.71 4.51
C GLN A 52 7.58 8.92 3.22
N LYS A 53 7.00 7.71 3.30
CA LYS A 53 6.73 6.85 2.13
C LYS A 53 5.37 7.09 1.50
N TYR A 54 4.55 7.99 2.07
CA TYR A 54 3.23 8.30 1.55
C TYR A 54 3.27 8.84 0.11
N ALA A 55 4.25 9.69 -0.22
CA ALA A 55 4.37 10.24 -1.57
C ALA A 55 4.63 9.16 -2.62
N SER A 56 5.64 8.30 -2.39
CA SER A 56 5.94 7.17 -3.29
C SER A 56 4.81 6.15 -3.37
N PHE A 57 4.05 5.95 -2.29
CA PHE A 57 2.83 5.15 -2.33
C PHE A 57 1.80 5.77 -3.28
N MET A 58 1.52 7.06 -3.16
CA MET A 58 0.55 7.75 -4.00
C MET A 58 0.98 7.81 -5.48
N GLU A 59 2.28 7.94 -5.74
CA GLU A 59 2.88 7.90 -7.08
C GLU A 59 2.59 6.57 -7.80
N SER A 60 2.58 5.45 -7.06
CA SER A 60 2.17 4.17 -7.64
C SER A 60 0.67 4.05 -7.92
N PHE A 61 -0.16 5.03 -7.58
CA PHE A 61 -1.60 5.04 -7.93
C PHE A 61 -1.90 5.96 -9.11
N GLU A 62 -0.93 6.20 -10.00
CA GLU A 62 -1.20 6.83 -11.30
C GLU A 62 -2.08 5.97 -12.19
N THR A 63 -1.89 4.64 -12.14
CA THR A 63 -2.86 3.68 -12.70
C THR A 63 -3.75 3.16 -11.58
N LEU A 64 -5.04 3.48 -11.64
CA LEU A 64 -6.03 3.10 -10.64
C LEU A 64 -6.68 1.77 -11.02
N ASN A 65 -6.66 0.81 -10.11
CA ASN A 65 -7.48 -0.39 -10.26
C ASN A 65 -8.80 -0.25 -9.49
N PRO A 66 -9.86 -0.99 -9.89
CA PRO A 66 -11.11 -1.04 -9.14
C PRO A 66 -10.92 -1.65 -7.75
N VAL A 67 -11.67 -1.13 -6.77
CA VAL A 67 -11.76 -1.69 -5.43
C VAL A 67 -12.52 -3.01 -5.47
N THR A 68 -11.91 -4.08 -5.00
CA THR A 68 -12.55 -5.38 -4.83
C THR A 68 -12.87 -5.65 -3.37
N LYS A 69 -13.79 -6.59 -3.13
CA LYS A 69 -14.05 -7.13 -1.80
C LYS A 69 -13.48 -8.53 -1.72
N GLU A 70 -12.53 -8.72 -0.82
CA GLU A 70 -11.84 -9.98 -0.57
C GLU A 70 -12.06 -10.37 0.89
N GLU A 71 -12.94 -11.34 1.13
CA GLU A 71 -13.43 -11.70 2.47
C GLU A 71 -14.01 -10.45 3.19
N HIS A 72 -13.37 -10.02 4.28
CA HIS A 72 -13.72 -8.83 5.05
C HIS A 72 -12.82 -7.62 4.75
N TYR A 73 -12.06 -7.65 3.65
CA TYR A 73 -11.24 -6.53 3.21
C TYR A 73 -11.82 -5.86 1.96
N LEU A 74 -11.80 -4.52 1.95
CA LEU A 74 -11.77 -3.78 0.69
C LEU A 74 -10.33 -3.71 0.23
N PHE A 75 -10.05 -4.17 -0.97
CA PHE A 75 -8.71 -4.28 -1.50
C PHE A 75 -8.60 -3.48 -2.79
N SER A 76 -7.48 -2.80 -2.97
CA SER A 76 -7.16 -2.20 -4.24
C SER A 76 -5.67 -2.05 -4.44
N THR A 77 -5.24 -1.96 -5.69
CA THR A 77 -3.85 -1.80 -6.07
C THR A 77 -3.67 -0.67 -7.07
N GLY A 78 -2.44 -0.23 -7.21
CA GLY A 78 -2.03 0.69 -8.25
C GLY A 78 -0.62 0.36 -8.70
N CYS A 79 -0.31 0.74 -9.94
CA CYS A 79 1.05 0.82 -10.44
C CYS A 79 1.40 2.20 -11.00
N LEU A 80 2.71 2.50 -11.00
CA LEU A 80 3.26 3.63 -11.73
C LEU A 80 3.06 3.44 -13.24
N ILE A 81 2.69 4.49 -13.96
CA ILE A 81 2.47 4.42 -15.41
C ILE A 81 3.75 3.97 -16.12
N HIS A 82 3.62 3.08 -17.10
CA HIS A 82 4.73 2.46 -17.85
C HIS A 82 5.72 1.64 -17.02
N ALA A 83 5.50 1.47 -15.70
CA ALA A 83 6.38 0.75 -14.79
C ALA A 83 5.60 -0.20 -13.87
N CYS A 84 4.43 -0.67 -14.32
CA CYS A 84 3.71 -1.77 -13.68
C CYS A 84 4.64 -2.98 -13.58
N THR A 85 4.52 -3.72 -12.48
CA THR A 85 5.44 -4.76 -12.01
C THR A 85 6.80 -4.31 -11.45
N HIS A 86 7.22 -3.05 -11.64
CA HIS A 86 8.45 -2.50 -11.02
C HIS A 86 8.18 -1.75 -9.72
N LEU A 87 7.17 -0.87 -9.73
CA LEU A 87 6.69 -0.14 -8.56
C LEU A 87 5.17 -0.23 -8.49
N GLU A 88 4.69 -0.98 -7.51
CA GLU A 88 3.26 -1.13 -7.24
C GLU A 88 2.96 -0.92 -5.77
N SER A 89 1.74 -0.48 -5.48
CA SER A 89 1.25 -0.45 -4.10
C SER A 89 -0.12 -1.08 -3.98
N ALA A 90 -0.40 -1.53 -2.76
CA ALA A 90 -1.68 -2.10 -2.40
C ALA A 90 -2.22 -1.42 -1.15
N ILE A 91 -3.55 -1.29 -1.08
CA ILE A 91 -4.29 -0.90 0.11
C ILE A 91 -5.30 -1.99 0.44
N ALA A 92 -5.42 -2.32 1.73
CA ALA A 92 -6.52 -3.13 2.24
C ALA A 92 -7.16 -2.45 3.45
N ILE A 93 -8.49 -2.39 3.48
CA ILE A 93 -9.26 -1.86 4.61
C ILE A 93 -10.02 -3.01 5.24
N ASP A 94 -9.69 -3.33 6.49
CA ASP A 94 -10.41 -4.32 7.27
C ASP A 94 -11.78 -3.75 7.68
N LEU A 95 -12.86 -4.36 7.21
CA LEU A 95 -14.22 -3.91 7.50
C LEU A 95 -14.66 -4.26 8.94
N VAL A 96 -14.04 -5.27 9.56
CA VAL A 96 -14.36 -5.75 10.91
C VAL A 96 -13.59 -4.95 11.95
N ASN A 97 -12.27 -4.93 11.85
CA ASN A 97 -11.38 -4.24 12.78
C ASN A 97 -11.28 -2.73 12.47
N ARG A 98 -11.80 -2.31 11.32
CA ARG A 98 -11.77 -0.92 10.85
C ARG A 98 -10.33 -0.39 10.79
N THR A 99 -9.37 -1.21 10.34
CA THR A 99 -7.94 -0.89 10.21
C THR A 99 -7.54 -0.71 8.74
N VAL A 100 -6.56 0.16 8.51
CA VAL A 100 -5.96 0.35 7.19
C VAL A 100 -4.61 -0.38 7.12
N HIS A 101 -4.40 -1.07 6.02
CA HIS A 101 -3.17 -1.77 5.69
C HIS A 101 -2.70 -1.29 4.32
N ALA A 102 -1.40 -1.16 4.16
CA ALA A 102 -0.79 -0.76 2.90
C ALA A 102 0.49 -1.56 2.66
N ALA A 103 0.86 -1.71 1.39
CA ALA A 103 2.14 -2.26 1.02
C ALA A 103 2.70 -1.54 -0.20
N ILE A 104 4.03 -1.48 -0.26
CA ILE A 104 4.78 -0.98 -1.41
C ILE A 104 5.68 -2.12 -1.89
N PHE A 105 5.50 -2.49 -3.14
CA PHE A 105 6.33 -3.43 -3.86
C PHE A 105 7.32 -2.69 -4.74
N ARG A 106 8.59 -3.10 -4.67
CA ARG A 106 9.65 -2.73 -5.60
C ARG A 106 10.34 -4.00 -6.08
N GLN A 107 10.60 -4.13 -7.37
CA GLN A 107 11.17 -5.35 -7.94
C GLN A 107 12.53 -5.72 -7.32
N ASP A 108 13.37 -4.73 -7.05
CA ASP A 108 14.74 -4.83 -6.56
C ASP A 108 14.87 -4.85 -5.03
N GLU A 109 13.81 -4.48 -4.30
CA GLU A 109 13.80 -4.46 -2.84
C GLU A 109 12.85 -5.52 -2.26
N LYS A 110 12.91 -5.80 -0.96
CA LYS A 110 11.85 -6.56 -0.27
C LYS A 110 10.56 -5.73 -0.17
N THR A 111 9.41 -6.37 -0.36
CA THR A 111 8.10 -5.71 -0.19
C THR A 111 7.97 -5.16 1.23
N ARG A 112 7.55 -3.90 1.33
CA ARG A 112 7.39 -3.19 2.60
C ARG A 112 5.92 -3.18 2.98
N TYR A 113 5.61 -3.62 4.20
CA TYR A 113 4.25 -3.71 4.72
C TYR A 113 4.04 -2.68 5.82
N PHE A 114 2.88 -2.04 5.81
CA PHE A 114 2.49 -1.04 6.78
C PHE A 114 1.09 -1.41 7.28
N ASN A 115 1.01 -1.84 8.55
CA ASN A 115 -0.23 -2.31 9.14
C ASN A 115 -0.59 -1.46 10.35
N GLU A 116 -1.77 -0.86 10.31
CA GLU A 116 -2.22 -0.03 11.42
C GLU A 116 -2.41 -0.85 12.70
N GLY A 117 -1.96 -0.30 13.82
CA GLY A 117 -2.04 -0.95 15.13
C GLY A 117 -1.14 -2.18 15.27
N GLY A 118 -0.11 -2.34 14.42
CA GLY A 118 0.82 -3.48 14.49
C GLY A 118 0.18 -4.82 14.15
N LYS A 119 -0.99 -4.80 13.50
CA LYS A 119 -1.70 -6.02 13.08
C LYS A 119 -0.91 -6.79 12.02
N ALA A 120 -1.19 -8.08 11.91
CA ALA A 120 -0.62 -8.90 10.84
C ALA A 120 -1.03 -8.40 9.46
N THR A 121 -0.16 -8.58 8.46
CA THR A 121 -0.48 -8.23 7.08
C THR A 121 -1.62 -9.12 6.55
N PRO A 122 -2.69 -8.54 5.99
CA PRO A 122 -3.78 -9.29 5.37
C PRO A 122 -3.28 -10.31 4.34
N LYS A 123 -3.96 -11.45 4.26
CA LYS A 123 -3.63 -12.51 3.28
C LYS A 123 -3.69 -11.98 1.84
N VAL A 124 -4.67 -11.14 1.52
CA VAL A 124 -4.83 -10.51 0.19
C VAL A 124 -3.60 -9.70 -0.23
N ILE A 125 -3.04 -8.88 0.66
CA ILE A 125 -1.81 -8.12 0.38
C ILE A 125 -0.61 -9.05 0.20
N ARG A 126 -0.47 -10.10 1.03
CA ARG A 126 0.63 -11.06 0.89
C ARG A 126 0.55 -11.84 -0.42
N ALA A 127 -0.65 -12.27 -0.82
CA ALA A 127 -0.89 -12.99 -2.06
C ALA A 127 -0.53 -12.10 -3.28
N TRP A 128 -1.00 -10.85 -3.30
CA TRP A 128 -0.63 -9.87 -4.32
C TRP A 128 0.89 -9.68 -4.41
N ALA A 129 1.56 -9.44 -3.29
CA ALA A 129 3.01 -9.23 -3.28
C ALA A 129 3.77 -10.46 -3.79
N ASN A 130 3.33 -11.66 -3.43
CA ASN A 130 3.95 -12.91 -3.89
C ASN A 130 3.75 -13.11 -5.39
N ASN A 131 2.56 -12.80 -5.92
CA ASN A 131 2.29 -12.87 -7.35
C ASN A 131 3.22 -11.94 -8.14
N LEU A 132 3.41 -10.69 -7.68
CA LEU A 132 4.35 -9.76 -8.31
C LEU A 132 5.80 -10.27 -8.28
N ARG A 133 6.22 -10.93 -7.19
CA ARG A 133 7.55 -11.58 -7.16
C ARG A 133 7.66 -12.68 -8.19
N GLN A 134 6.65 -13.54 -8.31
CA GLN A 134 6.67 -14.64 -9.28
C GLN A 134 6.74 -14.13 -10.71
N ILE A 135 5.97 -13.10 -11.04
CA ILE A 135 6.02 -12.44 -12.36
C ILE A 135 7.43 -11.95 -12.65
N ASN A 136 8.03 -11.21 -11.72
CA ASN A 136 9.37 -10.64 -11.88
C ASN A 136 10.51 -11.69 -11.87
N SER A 137 10.30 -12.85 -11.24
CA SER A 137 11.24 -13.97 -11.29
C SER A 137 11.10 -14.80 -12.57
N GLY A 138 9.89 -14.89 -13.14
CA GLY A 138 9.60 -15.64 -14.37
C GLY A 138 10.06 -14.95 -15.65
N THR A 139 10.09 -13.62 -15.67
CA THR A 139 10.66 -12.84 -16.78
C THR A 139 12.17 -13.08 -16.96
N ASN A 140 12.91 -13.35 -15.88
CA ASN A 140 14.34 -13.66 -15.95
C ASN A 140 14.65 -15.08 -16.49
N ASN A 141 13.71 -16.03 -16.44
CA ASN A 141 13.92 -17.39 -16.94
C ASN A 141 13.45 -17.60 -18.38
N SER A 142 12.75 -16.63 -18.98
CA SER A 142 12.23 -16.76 -20.35
C SER A 142 13.17 -16.16 -21.41
N GLN A 143 14.17 -15.37 -21.02
CA GLN A 143 15.19 -14.82 -21.94
C GLN A 143 16.46 -15.67 -22.08
N SER A 144 16.68 -16.68 -21.24
CA SER A 144 17.86 -17.54 -21.31
C SER A 144 17.71 -18.79 -22.19
N LYS A 145 16.54 -19.00 -22.80
CA LYS A 145 16.25 -20.22 -23.60
C LYS A 145 16.11 -20.01 -25.11
N SER A 146 16.28 -18.79 -25.61
CA SER A 146 16.07 -18.46 -27.04
C SER A 146 17.36 -18.18 -27.82
N ALA A 147 18.53 -18.26 -27.19
CA ALA A 147 19.81 -17.94 -27.83
C ALA A 147 20.77 -19.13 -27.80
N PHE A 148 20.36 -20.28 -28.37
CA PHE A 148 21.31 -21.28 -28.89
C PHE A 148 20.54 -22.26 -29.79
N ALA A 149 20.17 -21.80 -30.99
CA ALA A 149 19.90 -22.67 -32.11
C ALA A 149 20.72 -22.13 -33.28
N THR A 150 22.00 -22.51 -33.31
CA THR A 150 22.79 -22.50 -34.53
C THR A 150 22.14 -23.46 -35.53
N PRO A 151 21.81 -23.02 -36.76
CA PRO A 151 21.50 -23.95 -37.82
C PRO A 151 22.82 -24.56 -38.31
N ASP A 152 22.96 -25.86 -38.07
CA ASP A 152 24.06 -26.65 -38.62
C ASP A 152 23.73 -27.04 -40.07
N ALA A 153 24.79 -27.09 -40.88
CA ALA A 153 24.94 -27.77 -42.16
C ALA A 153 24.16 -27.28 -43.40
N THR A 154 24.88 -26.75 -44.38
CA THR A 154 25.32 -27.52 -45.56
C THR A 154 26.56 -26.87 -46.17
#